data_AF-H3RJD2-F1
#
_entry.id   AF-H3RJD2-F1
#
_cell.length_a   1.000
_cell.length_b   1.000
_cell.length_c   1.000
_cell.angle_alpha   90.00
_cell.angle_beta   90.00
_cell.angle_gamma   90.00
#
_symmetry.space_group_name_H-M   'P 1'
#
loop_
_entity.id
_entity.type
_entity.pdbx_description
1 polymer ?
#
loop_
_entity_poly.entity_id
_entity_poly.type
_entity_poly.pdbx_seq_one_letter_code
_entity_poly.pdbx_strand_id
1 'polypeptide(L)'
;MASQASIIVPENALKWVVVQPEQNRYDFSGPDTLAAFARAQGLLLRGHTFCWHRAVPDWLLAIRDATLLEKVLRDHIHTVAGRYRGQIQSWDVANEIINLSDGLPGGWRNSFWYQRLGTRYLDIACDALHQTDPHAVICYNDYGLESDHDNAQRKRDAVLALLRNLQDRQIPIGALGIQSHLKAGPQYASGPGLATFIREVKALGLAVYITELDVDDSRLPMARRAMAVASTYNRYLSLVLEAGVDAVLTWGVWDTPHRTAATPKASDGLATGPLLFAKDGQIKDASWAVLHALR
;
A
#
# COMPACT_ATOMS: atom_id res chain seq x y z
N MET A 1 11.57 -1.04 16.48
CA MET A 1 10.41 -1.53 15.71
C MET A 1 9.34 -2.08 16.65
N ALA A 2 9.59 -3.16 17.41
CA ALA A 2 8.57 -3.77 18.28
C ALA A 2 7.99 -2.85 19.38
N SER A 3 8.72 -1.83 19.82
CA SER A 3 8.23 -0.85 20.82
C SER A 3 7.47 0.34 20.24
N GLN A 4 7.34 0.45 18.91
CA GLN A 4 6.83 1.66 18.22
C GLN A 4 5.82 1.34 17.10
N ALA A 5 5.56 0.07 16.82
CA ALA A 5 4.64 -0.37 15.78
C ALA A 5 3.77 -1.50 16.33
N SER A 6 2.52 -1.58 15.86
CA SER A 6 1.60 -2.69 16.15
C SER A 6 1.36 -3.61 14.95
N ILE A 7 1.72 -3.14 13.75
CA ILE A 7 1.59 -3.86 12.47
C ILE A 7 2.91 -3.72 11.72
N ILE A 8 3.36 -4.80 11.07
CA ILE A 8 4.47 -4.75 10.11
C ILE A 8 4.01 -5.25 8.73
N VAL A 9 4.71 -4.80 7.68
CA VAL A 9 4.49 -5.22 6.29
C VAL A 9 5.83 -5.59 5.66
N PRO A 10 5.94 -6.73 4.96
CA PRO A 10 7.12 -7.06 4.19
C PRO A 10 7.25 -6.14 2.97
N GLU A 11 8.28 -5.30 2.94
CA GLU A 11 8.48 -4.34 1.83
C GLU A 11 8.54 -5.04 0.46
N ASN A 12 9.22 -6.18 0.38
CA ASN A 12 9.40 -6.92 -0.87
C ASN A 12 9.22 -8.43 -0.77
N ALA A 13 9.35 -9.02 0.43
CA ALA A 13 9.47 -10.47 0.57
C ALA A 13 8.24 -11.26 0.09
N LEU A 14 7.05 -10.65 0.10
CA LEU A 14 5.80 -11.25 -0.37
C LEU A 14 5.44 -10.90 -1.82
N LYS A 15 6.25 -10.12 -2.53
CA LYS A 15 6.03 -9.81 -3.95
C LYS A 15 6.39 -11.03 -4.81
N TRP A 16 5.68 -11.23 -5.92
CA TRP A 16 5.82 -12.39 -6.80
C TRP A 16 7.26 -12.73 -7.17
N VAL A 17 8.04 -11.75 -7.65
CA VAL A 17 9.44 -11.97 -8.08
C VAL A 17 10.33 -12.51 -6.96
N VAL A 18 9.96 -12.28 -5.70
CA VAL A 18 10.71 -12.76 -4.52
C VAL A 18 10.14 -14.09 -4.03
N VAL A 19 8.83 -14.17 -3.80
CA VAL A 19 8.22 -15.36 -3.18
C VAL A 19 8.05 -16.52 -4.16
N GLN A 20 7.92 -16.25 -5.47
CA GLN A 20 7.82 -17.28 -6.52
C GLN A 20 8.64 -16.90 -7.78
N PRO A 21 9.98 -16.91 -7.69
CA PRO A 21 10.86 -16.47 -8.77
C PRO A 21 10.80 -17.34 -10.03
N GLU A 22 10.48 -18.63 -9.90
CA GLU A 22 10.18 -19.53 -11.04
C GLU A 22 8.89 -20.30 -10.81
N GLN A 23 8.29 -20.80 -11.89
CA GLN A 23 7.09 -21.61 -11.83
C GLN A 23 7.30 -22.81 -10.89
N ASN A 24 6.38 -22.99 -9.95
CA ASN A 24 6.41 -24.05 -8.92
C ASN A 24 7.60 -24.04 -7.95
N ARG A 25 8.44 -22.98 -7.94
CA ARG A 25 9.49 -22.80 -6.92
C ARG A 25 9.19 -21.58 -6.06
N TYR A 26 8.99 -21.81 -4.77
CA TYR A 26 8.73 -20.76 -3.79
C TYR A 26 9.93 -20.53 -2.87
N ASP A 27 10.20 -19.27 -2.55
CA ASP A 27 11.13 -18.87 -1.50
C ASP A 27 10.36 -18.18 -0.37
N PHE A 28 10.19 -18.91 0.74
CA PHE A 28 9.51 -18.41 1.94
C PHE A 28 10.48 -17.93 3.03
N SER A 29 11.80 -17.92 2.79
CA SER A 29 12.78 -17.56 3.82
C SER A 29 12.54 -16.15 4.40
N GLY A 30 12.30 -15.17 3.53
CA GLY A 30 12.01 -13.79 3.90
C GLY A 30 10.68 -13.63 4.66
N PRO A 31 9.53 -14.02 4.08
CA PRO A 31 8.27 -13.83 4.77
C PRO A 31 8.09 -14.73 6.00
N ASP A 32 8.67 -15.95 6.05
CA ASP A 32 8.68 -16.78 7.26
C ASP A 32 9.42 -16.09 8.40
N THR A 33 10.57 -15.46 8.10
CA THR A 33 11.34 -14.70 9.09
C THR A 33 10.51 -13.55 9.67
N LEU A 34 9.79 -12.83 8.83
CA LEU A 34 8.93 -11.71 9.25
C LEU A 34 7.69 -12.18 10.02
N ALA A 35 7.05 -13.27 9.59
CA ALA A 35 5.93 -13.87 10.32
C ALA A 35 6.35 -14.40 11.69
N ALA A 36 7.51 -15.06 11.78
CA ALA A 36 8.07 -15.51 13.05
C ALA A 36 8.40 -14.33 13.98
N PHE A 37 8.98 -13.25 13.44
CA PHE A 37 9.25 -12.04 14.20
C PHE A 37 7.96 -11.37 14.68
N ALA A 38 6.96 -11.20 13.81
CA ALA A 38 5.66 -10.62 14.17
C ALA A 38 5.02 -11.40 15.34
N ARG A 39 4.95 -12.73 15.22
CA ARG A 39 4.45 -13.60 16.28
C ARG A 39 5.24 -13.48 17.58
N ALA A 40 6.57 -13.50 17.50
CA ALA A 40 7.44 -13.41 18.68
C ALA A 40 7.30 -12.06 19.41
N GLN A 41 6.92 -11.00 18.70
CA GLN A 41 6.77 -9.65 19.24
C GLN A 41 5.32 -9.25 19.49
N GLY A 42 4.34 -10.13 19.26
CA GLY A 42 2.92 -9.82 19.39
C GLY A 42 2.43 -8.76 18.40
N LEU A 43 3.09 -8.64 17.24
CA LEU A 43 2.75 -7.70 16.18
C LEU A 43 1.80 -8.35 15.18
N LEU A 44 0.90 -7.55 14.62
CA LEU A 44 0.12 -7.94 13.46
C LEU A 44 1.00 -7.93 12.21
N LEU A 45 0.66 -8.78 11.24
CA LEU A 45 1.31 -8.81 9.93
C LEU A 45 0.31 -8.47 8.83
N ARG A 46 0.76 -7.64 7.89
CA ARG A 46 0.04 -7.29 6.67
C ARG A 46 0.76 -7.89 5.46
N GLY A 47 0.00 -8.51 4.56
CA GLY A 47 0.52 -9.07 3.32
C GLY A 47 0.49 -8.07 2.16
N HIS A 48 1.56 -8.03 1.37
CA HIS A 48 1.73 -7.12 0.22
C HIS A 48 2.63 -7.77 -0.85
N THR A 49 2.15 -8.17 -2.02
CA THR A 49 0.79 -8.07 -2.59
C THR A 49 0.63 -9.13 -3.70
N PHE A 50 -0.61 -9.53 -4.04
CA PHE A 50 -0.87 -10.52 -5.09
C PHE A 50 -0.92 -9.89 -6.50
N CYS A 51 -1.79 -8.94 -6.78
CA CYS A 51 -1.95 -8.38 -8.12
C CYS A 51 -1.33 -6.98 -8.20
N TRP A 52 -0.04 -6.90 -8.51
CA TRP A 52 0.64 -5.64 -8.83
C TRP A 52 1.18 -5.65 -10.26
N HIS A 53 1.27 -4.47 -10.87
CA HIS A 53 1.80 -4.34 -12.23
C HIS A 53 3.35 -4.34 -12.27
N ARG A 54 4.00 -4.32 -11.11
CA ARG A 54 5.46 -4.41 -10.95
C ARG A 54 5.82 -5.67 -10.16
N ALA A 55 7.11 -6.00 -10.13
CA ALA A 55 7.64 -7.17 -9.43
C ALA A 55 6.98 -8.50 -9.85
N VAL A 56 6.58 -8.59 -11.12
CA VAL A 56 6.02 -9.80 -11.75
C VAL A 56 7.18 -10.54 -12.44
N PRO A 57 7.43 -11.83 -12.14
CA PRO A 57 8.55 -12.58 -12.71
C PRO A 57 8.32 -12.93 -14.18
N ASP A 58 9.42 -13.08 -14.93
CA ASP A 58 9.39 -13.29 -16.39
C ASP A 58 8.59 -14.54 -16.81
N TRP A 59 8.67 -15.63 -16.04
CA TRP A 59 7.93 -16.86 -16.33
C TRP A 59 6.41 -16.65 -16.29
N LEU A 60 5.93 -15.79 -15.38
CA LEU A 60 4.52 -15.45 -15.26
C LEU A 60 4.12 -14.50 -16.39
N LEU A 61 4.97 -13.52 -16.69
CA LEU A 61 4.79 -12.61 -17.83
C LEU A 61 4.80 -13.34 -19.18
N ALA A 62 5.39 -14.53 -19.28
CA ALA A 62 5.40 -15.34 -20.49
C ALA A 62 4.07 -16.05 -20.76
N ILE A 63 3.20 -16.21 -19.76
CA ILE A 63 1.90 -16.88 -19.92
C ILE A 63 0.98 -16.02 -20.81
N ARG A 64 0.45 -16.63 -21.86
CA ARG A 64 -0.46 -16.00 -22.83
C ARG A 64 -1.91 -16.47 -22.70
N ASP A 65 -2.08 -17.73 -22.31
CA ASP A 65 -3.39 -18.36 -22.11
C ASP A 65 -4.05 -17.83 -20.83
N ALA A 66 -5.25 -17.25 -20.98
CA ALA A 66 -5.97 -16.62 -19.88
C ALA A 66 -6.47 -17.63 -18.84
N THR A 67 -6.85 -18.84 -19.28
CA THR A 67 -7.32 -19.92 -18.38
C THR A 67 -6.17 -20.42 -17.50
N LEU A 68 -5.00 -20.65 -18.10
CA LEU A 68 -3.79 -21.02 -17.39
C LEU A 68 -3.35 -19.93 -16.43
N LEU A 69 -3.39 -18.65 -16.85
CA LEU A 69 -3.01 -17.55 -15.98
C LEU A 69 -3.93 -17.42 -14.77
N GLU A 70 -5.24 -17.57 -14.96
CA GLU A 70 -6.19 -17.61 -13.85
C GLU A 70 -5.89 -18.75 -12.88
N LYS A 71 -5.64 -19.96 -13.40
CA LYS A 71 -5.25 -21.10 -12.57
C LYS A 71 -3.98 -20.80 -11.77
N VAL A 72 -2.96 -20.24 -12.41
CA VAL A 72 -1.69 -19.88 -11.76
C VAL A 72 -1.88 -18.82 -10.69
N LEU A 73 -2.71 -17.81 -10.93
CA LEU A 73 -3.04 -16.79 -9.92
C LEU A 73 -3.74 -17.41 -8.69
N ARG A 74 -4.73 -18.29 -8.91
CA ARG A 74 -5.42 -19.00 -7.83
C ARG A 74 -4.46 -19.89 -7.05
N ASP A 75 -3.67 -20.72 -7.75
CA ASP A 75 -2.71 -21.63 -7.12
C ASP A 75 -1.68 -20.87 -6.26
N HIS A 76 -1.19 -19.73 -6.75
CA HIS A 76 -0.28 -18.88 -5.99
C HIS A 76 -0.93 -18.31 -4.73
N ILE A 77 -2.15 -17.75 -4.84
CA ILE A 77 -2.87 -17.21 -3.68
C ILE A 77 -3.14 -18.32 -2.67
N HIS A 78 -3.63 -19.49 -3.10
CA HIS A 78 -3.84 -20.64 -2.21
C HIS A 78 -2.56 -21.08 -1.51
N THR A 79 -1.44 -21.13 -2.23
CA THR A 79 -0.15 -21.55 -1.65
C THR A 79 0.38 -20.53 -0.65
N VAL A 80 0.43 -19.26 -1.03
CA VAL A 80 1.04 -18.19 -0.21
C VAL A 80 0.11 -17.80 0.93
N ALA A 81 -1.16 -17.48 0.68
CA ALA A 81 -2.09 -17.14 1.75
C ALA A 81 -2.37 -18.34 2.66
N GLY A 82 -2.42 -19.56 2.11
CA GLY A 82 -2.62 -20.78 2.89
C GLY A 82 -1.50 -21.04 3.89
N ARG A 83 -0.24 -20.75 3.51
CA ARG A 83 0.91 -20.84 4.41
C ARG A 83 0.79 -19.90 5.61
N TYR A 84 0.24 -18.70 5.41
CA TYR A 84 0.12 -17.66 6.44
C TYR A 84 -1.30 -17.50 6.99
N ARG A 85 -2.17 -18.49 6.76
CA ARG A 85 -3.57 -18.45 7.19
C ARG A 85 -3.67 -18.17 8.69
N GLY A 86 -4.48 -17.17 9.05
CA GLY A 86 -4.67 -16.72 10.43
C GLY A 86 -3.48 -15.97 11.05
N GLN A 87 -2.38 -15.77 10.32
CA GLN A 87 -1.22 -14.99 10.77
C GLN A 87 -1.16 -13.60 10.13
N ILE A 88 -1.81 -13.40 8.98
CA ILE A 88 -1.88 -12.12 8.28
C ILE A 88 -3.28 -11.53 8.43
N GLN A 89 -3.36 -10.33 9.01
CA GLN A 89 -4.64 -9.68 9.32
C GLN A 89 -5.30 -9.03 8.11
N SER A 90 -4.50 -8.57 7.15
CA SER A 90 -4.97 -7.98 5.90
C SER A 90 -4.00 -8.24 4.75
N TRP A 91 -4.53 -8.36 3.53
CA TRP A 91 -3.75 -8.56 2.31
C TRP A 91 -4.06 -7.50 1.28
N ASP A 92 -3.02 -6.94 0.66
CA ASP A 92 -3.17 -6.28 -0.64
C ASP A 92 -3.39 -7.33 -1.71
N VAL A 93 -4.66 -7.58 -2.00
CA VAL A 93 -5.04 -8.47 -3.10
C VAL A 93 -4.69 -7.84 -4.43
N ALA A 94 -4.85 -6.52 -4.55
CA ALA A 94 -4.39 -5.77 -5.70
C ALA A 94 -3.78 -4.43 -5.29
N ASN A 95 -2.74 -4.04 -6.03
CA ASN A 95 -2.00 -2.81 -5.78
C ASN A 95 -1.98 -1.95 -7.06
N GLU A 96 -2.34 -0.67 -6.93
CA GLU A 96 -2.20 0.36 -7.96
C GLU A 96 -2.95 0.06 -9.27
N ILE A 97 -4.22 -0.37 -9.17
CA ILE A 97 -5.01 -0.80 -10.33
C ILE A 97 -5.71 0.36 -11.06
N ILE A 98 -5.76 1.56 -10.48
CA ILE A 98 -6.30 2.76 -11.14
C ILE A 98 -5.15 3.65 -11.62
N ASN A 99 -5.14 3.94 -12.92
CA ASN A 99 -4.22 4.88 -13.56
C ASN A 99 -4.92 5.63 -14.70
N LEU A 100 -5.47 6.81 -14.40
CA LEU A 100 -6.31 7.57 -15.33
C LEU A 100 -5.60 7.95 -16.63
N SER A 101 -4.26 8.07 -16.62
CA SER A 101 -3.48 8.41 -17.81
C SER A 101 -3.53 7.34 -18.90
N ASP A 102 -3.86 6.10 -18.54
CA ASP A 102 -3.94 4.99 -19.51
C ASP A 102 -5.21 5.06 -20.36
N GLY A 103 -6.18 5.91 -20.00
CA GLY A 103 -7.38 6.17 -20.79
C GLY A 103 -8.36 4.99 -20.91
N LEU A 104 -8.18 3.93 -20.12
CA LEU A 104 -9.07 2.77 -20.12
C LEU A 104 -10.39 3.08 -19.36
N PRO A 105 -11.50 2.42 -19.73
CA PRO A 105 -12.78 2.58 -19.04
C PRO A 105 -12.64 2.37 -17.54
N GLY A 106 -13.33 3.18 -16.73
CA GLY A 106 -13.25 3.10 -15.26
C GLY A 106 -11.90 3.53 -14.66
N GLY A 107 -10.96 4.00 -15.46
CA GLY A 107 -9.63 4.42 -15.00
C GLY A 107 -8.66 3.26 -14.73
N TRP A 108 -8.98 2.04 -15.19
CA TRP A 108 -8.11 0.89 -15.00
C TRP A 108 -6.72 1.10 -15.59
N ARG A 109 -5.70 0.64 -14.87
CA ARG A 109 -4.33 0.61 -15.36
C ARG A 109 -4.18 -0.45 -16.46
N ASN A 110 -3.49 -0.10 -17.54
CA ASN A 110 -3.12 -1.02 -18.61
C ASN A 110 -1.96 -1.94 -18.18
N SER A 111 -2.23 -2.83 -17.23
CA SER A 111 -1.26 -3.77 -16.64
C SER A 111 -1.27 -5.13 -17.34
N PHE A 112 -0.25 -5.97 -17.09
CA PHE A 112 -0.23 -7.37 -17.50
C PHE A 112 -1.52 -8.11 -17.11
N TRP A 113 -1.98 -7.92 -15.87
CA TRP A 113 -3.21 -8.53 -15.36
C TRP A 113 -4.43 -8.07 -16.15
N TYR A 114 -4.58 -6.77 -16.38
CA TYR A 114 -5.69 -6.22 -17.16
C TYR A 114 -5.65 -6.71 -18.62
N GLN A 115 -4.48 -6.71 -19.26
CA GLN A 115 -4.32 -7.15 -20.65
C GLN A 115 -4.65 -8.63 -20.85
N ARG A 116 -4.39 -9.47 -19.84
CA ARG A 116 -4.58 -10.93 -19.95
C ARG A 116 -5.92 -11.41 -19.43
N LEU A 117 -6.44 -10.78 -18.39
CA LEU A 117 -7.64 -11.24 -17.69
C LEU A 117 -8.76 -10.19 -17.72
N GLY A 118 -8.56 -8.96 -18.15
CA GLY A 118 -9.55 -7.89 -18.03
C GLY A 118 -9.71 -7.45 -16.58
N THR A 119 -10.88 -6.94 -16.18
CA THR A 119 -11.13 -6.51 -14.79
C THR A 119 -11.31 -7.66 -13.80
N ARG A 120 -11.66 -8.86 -14.29
CA ARG A 120 -11.96 -10.04 -13.46
C ARG A 120 -10.75 -10.60 -12.69
N TYR A 121 -9.51 -10.17 -12.95
CA TYR A 121 -8.38 -10.63 -12.11
C TYR A 121 -8.54 -10.22 -10.65
N LEU A 122 -9.20 -9.08 -10.40
CA LEU A 122 -9.49 -8.63 -9.04
C LEU A 122 -10.48 -9.58 -8.38
N ASP A 123 -11.56 -9.93 -9.08
CA ASP A 123 -12.57 -10.87 -8.58
C ASP A 123 -11.96 -12.24 -8.29
N ILE A 124 -11.16 -12.78 -9.23
CA ILE A 124 -10.44 -14.05 -9.08
C ILE A 124 -9.56 -14.04 -7.83
N ALA A 125 -8.81 -12.96 -7.62
CA ALA A 125 -7.87 -12.86 -6.51
C ALA A 125 -8.59 -12.69 -5.17
N CYS A 126 -9.66 -11.88 -5.11
CA CYS A 126 -10.50 -11.75 -3.92
C CYS A 126 -11.17 -13.07 -3.54
N ASP A 127 -11.75 -13.77 -4.52
CA ASP A 127 -12.40 -15.07 -4.33
C ASP A 127 -11.40 -16.14 -3.83
N ALA A 128 -10.24 -16.25 -4.49
CA ALA A 128 -9.19 -17.19 -4.08
C ALA A 128 -8.70 -16.91 -2.65
N LEU A 129 -8.50 -15.65 -2.27
CA LEU A 129 -8.09 -15.30 -0.92
C LEU A 129 -9.20 -15.61 0.09
N HIS A 130 -10.44 -15.23 -0.19
CA HIS A 130 -11.57 -15.48 0.70
C HIS A 130 -11.79 -16.97 0.98
N GLN A 131 -11.62 -17.82 -0.04
CA GLN A 131 -11.67 -19.29 0.11
C GLN A 131 -10.51 -19.84 0.96
N THR A 132 -9.34 -19.22 0.88
CA THR A 132 -8.12 -19.67 1.56
C THR A 132 -8.08 -19.23 3.02
N ASP A 133 -8.39 -17.96 3.26
CA ASP A 133 -8.41 -17.34 4.59
C ASP A 133 -9.57 -16.34 4.70
N PRO A 134 -10.78 -16.81 5.07
CA PRO A 134 -11.96 -15.95 5.15
C PRO A 134 -11.89 -14.91 6.29
N HIS A 135 -10.90 -15.01 7.19
CA HIS A 135 -10.71 -14.05 8.28
C HIS A 135 -9.76 -12.91 7.92
N ALA A 136 -8.96 -13.05 6.86
CA ALA A 136 -8.06 -11.99 6.43
C ALA A 136 -8.84 -10.88 5.71
N VAL A 137 -8.58 -9.63 6.07
CA VAL A 137 -9.20 -8.48 5.39
C VAL A 137 -8.62 -8.35 3.98
N ILE A 138 -9.48 -8.42 2.98
CA ILE A 138 -9.14 -8.18 1.58
C ILE A 138 -9.03 -6.68 1.36
N CYS A 139 -7.83 -6.20 1.03
CA CYS A 139 -7.52 -4.80 0.81
C CYS A 139 -7.15 -4.53 -0.65
N TYR A 140 -7.66 -3.42 -1.17
CA TYR A 140 -7.17 -2.77 -2.39
C TYR A 140 -6.29 -1.58 -1.98
N ASN A 141 -5.05 -1.48 -2.47
CA ASN A 141 -4.10 -0.41 -2.10
C ASN A 141 -3.69 0.42 -3.31
N ASP A 142 -3.64 1.75 -3.15
CA ASP A 142 -3.26 2.65 -4.24
C ASP A 142 -2.66 3.99 -3.75
N TYR A 143 -1.91 4.66 -4.61
CA TYR A 143 -1.33 5.99 -4.39
C TYR A 143 -2.09 7.09 -5.14
N GLY A 144 -1.74 8.35 -4.88
CA GLY A 144 -2.20 9.50 -5.65
C GLY A 144 -3.64 9.88 -5.34
N LEU A 145 -4.12 9.49 -4.16
CA LEU A 145 -5.42 9.83 -3.61
C LEU A 145 -5.32 11.01 -2.63
N GLU A 146 -4.11 11.41 -2.25
CA GLU A 146 -3.85 12.21 -1.06
C GLU A 146 -4.02 13.71 -1.28
N SER A 147 -3.59 14.25 -2.43
CA SER A 147 -3.64 15.70 -2.67
C SER A 147 -5.05 16.18 -3.00
N ASP A 148 -5.37 17.44 -2.73
CA ASP A 148 -6.67 18.03 -3.10
C ASP A 148 -6.75 18.58 -4.53
N HIS A 149 -5.76 18.28 -5.38
CA HIS A 149 -5.82 18.63 -6.80
C HIS A 149 -6.82 17.79 -7.59
N ASP A 150 -7.31 18.35 -8.69
CA ASP A 150 -8.29 17.73 -9.59
C ASP A 150 -7.93 16.31 -10.04
N ASN A 151 -6.65 16.04 -10.33
CA ASN A 151 -6.21 14.70 -10.74
C ASN A 151 -6.42 13.65 -9.65
N ALA A 152 -6.16 14.01 -8.39
CA ALA A 152 -6.39 13.12 -7.26
C ALA A 152 -7.89 13.00 -6.97
N GLN A 153 -8.68 14.07 -7.11
CA GLN A 153 -10.14 14.01 -7.02
C GLN A 153 -10.71 13.02 -8.04
N ARG A 154 -10.34 13.14 -9.32
CA ARG A 154 -10.78 12.21 -10.37
C ARG A 154 -10.36 10.77 -10.08
N LYS A 155 -9.18 10.57 -9.48
CA LYS A 155 -8.71 9.23 -9.11
C LYS A 155 -9.53 8.66 -7.94
N ARG A 156 -9.84 9.48 -6.94
CA ARG A 156 -10.75 9.13 -5.83
C ARG A 156 -12.14 8.75 -6.33
N ASP A 157 -12.69 9.51 -7.28
CA ASP A 157 -14.00 9.20 -7.89
C ASP A 157 -13.99 7.81 -8.59
N ALA A 158 -12.92 7.51 -9.34
CA ALA A 158 -12.75 6.23 -10.01
C ALA A 158 -12.59 5.07 -9.00
N VAL A 159 -11.81 5.27 -7.93
CA VAL A 159 -11.66 4.29 -6.85
C VAL A 159 -12.99 4.06 -6.13
N LEU A 160 -13.74 5.12 -5.80
CA LEU A 160 -15.03 4.99 -5.13
C LEU A 160 -16.06 4.26 -6.01
N ALA A 161 -16.09 4.55 -7.31
CA ALA A 161 -16.92 3.83 -8.27
C ALA A 161 -16.56 2.34 -8.35
N LEU A 162 -15.26 2.02 -8.34
CA LEU A 162 -14.80 0.63 -8.29
C LEU A 162 -15.24 -0.07 -7.00
N LEU A 163 -15.03 0.55 -5.84
CA LEU A 163 -15.41 -0.03 -4.55
C LEU A 163 -16.92 -0.31 -4.47
N ARG A 164 -17.76 0.64 -4.90
CA ARG A 164 -19.22 0.44 -5.00
C ARG A 164 -19.56 -0.73 -5.93
N ASN A 165 -18.94 -0.79 -7.11
CA ASN A 165 -19.17 -1.89 -8.04
C ASN A 165 -18.78 -3.26 -7.47
N LEU A 166 -17.70 -3.34 -6.68
CA LEU A 166 -17.32 -4.57 -6.00
C LEU A 166 -18.36 -4.99 -4.96
N GLN A 167 -18.89 -4.03 -4.18
CA GLN A 167 -19.95 -4.29 -3.21
C GLN A 167 -21.26 -4.71 -3.85
N ASP A 168 -21.68 -4.04 -4.93
CA ASP A 168 -22.90 -4.39 -5.69
C ASP A 168 -22.83 -5.83 -6.22
N ARG A 169 -21.62 -6.29 -6.57
CA ARG A 169 -21.33 -7.66 -7.02
C ARG A 169 -20.98 -8.62 -5.89
N GLN A 170 -21.09 -8.18 -4.64
CA GLN A 170 -20.80 -8.96 -3.43
C GLN A 170 -19.38 -9.56 -3.38
N ILE A 171 -18.41 -8.87 -4.00
CA ILE A 171 -16.99 -9.23 -3.87
C ILE A 171 -16.54 -8.85 -2.45
N PRO A 172 -15.85 -9.75 -1.71
CA PRO A 172 -15.57 -9.59 -0.27
C PRO A 172 -14.44 -8.58 0.03
N ILE A 173 -14.49 -7.39 -0.55
CA ILE A 173 -13.56 -6.30 -0.21
C ILE A 173 -13.86 -5.78 1.19
N GLY A 174 -12.82 -5.65 2.02
CA GLY A 174 -12.96 -5.20 3.41
C GLY A 174 -12.25 -3.89 3.72
N ALA A 175 -11.28 -3.47 2.90
CA ALA A 175 -10.53 -2.24 3.14
C ALA A 175 -9.99 -1.57 1.87
N LEU A 176 -9.80 -0.25 1.96
CA LEU A 176 -8.97 0.53 1.04
C LEU A 176 -7.68 0.96 1.75
N GLY A 177 -6.53 0.70 1.12
CA GLY A 177 -5.24 1.25 1.48
C GLY A 177 -4.93 2.51 0.66
N ILE A 178 -4.52 3.57 1.36
CA ILE A 178 -4.01 4.80 0.77
C ILE A 178 -2.50 4.85 1.07
N GLN A 179 -1.68 4.64 0.05
CA GLN A 179 -0.22 4.51 0.20
C GLN A 179 0.37 5.68 0.95
N SER A 180 0.01 6.91 0.59
CA SER A 180 0.46 8.11 1.29
C SER A 180 1.96 8.36 1.16
N HIS A 181 2.48 8.13 -0.05
CA HIS A 181 3.78 8.67 -0.46
C HIS A 181 3.67 10.18 -0.72
N LEU A 182 3.87 10.98 0.34
CA LEU A 182 3.68 12.41 0.30
C LEU A 182 4.91 13.13 -0.21
N LYS A 183 4.74 14.41 -0.56
CA LYS A 183 5.84 15.32 -0.90
C LYS A 183 5.83 16.50 0.06
N ALA A 184 7.00 16.90 0.51
CA ALA A 184 7.16 18.07 1.35
C ALA A 184 6.84 19.35 0.55
N GLY A 185 6.04 20.23 1.16
CA GLY A 185 5.70 21.54 0.59
C GLY A 185 4.18 21.80 0.53
N PRO A 186 3.76 23.07 0.62
CA PRO A 186 2.35 23.44 0.64
C PRO A 186 1.60 23.11 -0.66
N GLN A 187 2.30 23.10 -1.79
CA GLN A 187 1.74 22.78 -3.10
C GLN A 187 1.34 21.31 -3.27
N TYR A 188 1.67 20.44 -2.31
CA TYR A 188 1.30 19.02 -2.33
C TYR A 188 0.33 18.67 -1.19
N ALA A 189 -0.27 19.68 -0.55
CA ALA A 189 -1.09 19.49 0.62
C ALA A 189 -2.35 18.67 0.33
N SER A 190 -2.64 17.75 1.25
CA SER A 190 -3.96 17.13 1.41
C SER A 190 -4.92 18.11 2.06
N GLY A 191 -6.22 17.94 1.82
CA GLY A 191 -7.23 18.81 2.39
C GLY A 191 -8.62 18.16 2.50
N PRO A 192 -9.70 18.97 2.55
CA PRO A 192 -11.07 18.50 2.75
C PRO A 192 -11.54 17.46 1.72
N GLY A 193 -10.98 17.45 0.51
CA GLY A 193 -11.32 16.45 -0.52
C GLY A 193 -10.92 15.04 -0.09
N LEU A 194 -9.70 14.87 0.41
CA LEU A 194 -9.25 13.59 0.98
C LEU A 194 -10.10 13.17 2.18
N ALA A 195 -10.38 14.06 3.14
CA ALA A 195 -11.18 13.73 4.32
C ALA A 195 -12.62 13.32 3.96
N THR A 196 -13.21 13.95 2.94
CA THR A 196 -14.54 13.58 2.43
C THR A 196 -14.51 12.18 1.83
N PHE A 197 -13.53 11.89 0.96
CA PHE A 197 -13.38 10.58 0.36
C PHE A 197 -13.17 9.46 1.39
N ILE A 198 -12.34 9.70 2.42
CA ILE A 198 -12.17 8.73 3.52
C ILE A 198 -13.53 8.41 4.15
N ARG A 199 -14.33 9.43 4.47
CA ARG A 199 -15.67 9.23 5.04
C ARG A 199 -16.63 8.52 4.08
N GLU A 200 -16.54 8.77 2.77
CA GLU A 200 -17.33 8.06 1.76
C GLU A 200 -16.97 6.58 1.68
N VAL A 201 -15.68 6.23 1.71
CA VAL A 201 -15.23 4.83 1.75
C VAL A 201 -15.69 4.16 3.05
N LYS A 202 -15.62 4.85 4.19
CA LYS A 202 -16.16 4.33 5.46
C LYS A 202 -17.67 4.16 5.45
N ALA A 203 -18.41 5.03 4.75
CA ALA A 203 -19.86 4.91 4.58
C ALA A 203 -20.27 3.67 3.76
N LEU A 204 -19.33 3.11 2.98
CA LEU A 204 -19.50 1.79 2.36
C LEU A 204 -19.30 0.63 3.37
N GLY A 205 -18.89 0.89 4.60
CA GLY A 205 -18.56 -0.14 5.59
C GLY A 205 -17.17 -0.75 5.41
N LEU A 206 -16.29 -0.09 4.65
CA LEU A 206 -14.90 -0.51 4.44
C LEU A 206 -13.97 0.19 5.44
N ALA A 207 -12.96 -0.53 5.91
CA ALA A 207 -11.86 0.08 6.65
C ALA A 207 -10.98 0.92 5.70
N VAL A 208 -10.32 1.94 6.24
CA VAL A 208 -9.36 2.78 5.51
C VAL A 208 -8.02 2.73 6.22
N TYR A 209 -6.98 2.28 5.51
CA TYR A 209 -5.62 2.20 6.04
C TYR A 209 -4.72 3.22 5.35
N ILE A 210 -3.93 3.94 6.12
CA ILE A 210 -2.73 4.60 5.62
C ILE A 210 -1.60 3.57 5.64
N THR A 211 -1.06 3.20 4.48
CA THR A 211 -0.31 1.94 4.33
C THR A 211 1.20 2.11 4.13
N GLU A 212 1.64 3.22 3.54
CA GLU A 212 3.04 3.41 3.08
C GLU A 212 3.51 4.85 3.36
N LEU A 213 3.11 5.44 4.50
CA LEU A 213 3.35 6.86 4.77
C LEU A 213 4.84 7.20 4.82
N ASP A 214 5.24 8.11 3.94
CA ASP A 214 6.53 8.79 3.95
C ASP A 214 6.39 10.20 3.36
N VAL A 215 7.41 11.05 3.53
CA VAL A 215 7.40 12.42 3.01
C VAL A 215 8.68 12.72 2.24
N ASP A 216 8.58 12.73 0.92
CA ASP A 216 9.68 13.06 0.02
C ASP A 216 10.08 14.56 0.14
N ASP A 217 11.28 14.82 0.65
CA ASP A 217 11.89 16.13 0.82
C ASP A 217 13.00 16.44 -0.20
N SER A 218 13.21 15.54 -1.18
CA SER A 218 14.32 15.54 -2.15
C SER A 218 14.42 16.81 -3.00
N ARG A 219 13.31 17.56 -3.11
CA ARG A 219 13.19 18.78 -3.93
C ARG A 219 13.37 20.07 -3.15
N LEU A 220 13.50 20.00 -1.83
CA LEU A 220 13.65 21.18 -0.99
C LEU A 220 15.13 21.46 -0.69
N PRO A 221 15.52 22.75 -0.51
CA PRO A 221 16.82 23.09 0.05
C PRO A 221 16.99 22.45 1.44
N MET A 222 18.17 21.91 1.73
CA MET A 222 18.47 21.20 2.98
C MET A 222 17.98 21.94 4.24
N ALA A 223 18.21 23.25 4.32
CA ALA A 223 17.82 24.09 5.45
C ALA A 223 16.29 24.14 5.74
N ARG A 224 15.44 23.70 4.80
CA ARG A 224 13.98 23.69 4.94
C ARG A 224 13.39 22.29 5.13
N ARG A 225 14.17 21.23 4.94
CA ARG A 225 13.66 19.85 4.87
C ARG A 225 13.00 19.37 6.16
N ALA A 226 13.72 19.43 7.28
CA ALA A 226 13.24 18.91 8.56
C ALA A 226 11.88 19.50 8.97
N MET A 227 11.78 20.84 8.94
CA MET A 227 10.53 21.55 9.27
C MET A 227 9.41 21.25 8.27
N ALA A 228 9.71 21.17 6.96
CA ALA A 228 8.70 20.86 5.95
C ALA A 228 8.16 19.43 6.09
N VAL A 229 9.03 18.46 6.38
CA VAL A 229 8.63 17.07 6.65
C VAL A 229 7.75 17.00 7.89
N ALA A 230 8.18 17.59 9.01
CA ALA A 230 7.41 17.60 10.25
C ALA A 230 6.04 18.28 10.09
N SER A 231 5.99 19.41 9.38
CA SER A 231 4.75 20.13 9.07
C SER A 231 3.80 19.31 8.18
N THR A 232 4.34 18.57 7.20
CA THR A 232 3.54 17.69 6.35
C THR A 232 2.97 16.51 7.16
N TYR A 233 3.78 15.84 7.98
CA TYR A 233 3.30 14.77 8.88
C TYR A 233 2.18 15.26 9.79
N ASN A 234 2.37 16.39 10.49
CA ASN A 234 1.38 16.93 11.41
C ASN A 234 0.05 17.20 10.69
N ARG A 235 0.08 17.99 9.60
CA ARG A 235 -1.14 18.36 8.87
C ARG A 235 -1.85 17.15 8.28
N TYR A 236 -1.10 16.23 7.67
CA TYR A 236 -1.67 15.05 7.05
C TYR A 236 -2.31 14.12 8.08
N LEU A 237 -1.59 13.80 9.16
CA LEU A 237 -2.11 12.92 10.20
C LEU A 237 -3.32 13.52 10.92
N SER A 238 -3.29 14.80 11.29
CA SER A 238 -4.46 15.45 11.89
C SER A 238 -5.70 15.30 11.00
N LEU A 239 -5.56 15.52 9.69
CA LEU A 239 -6.65 15.40 8.73
C LEU A 239 -7.20 13.97 8.62
N VAL A 240 -6.34 12.96 8.42
CA VAL A 240 -6.80 11.58 8.19
C VAL A 240 -7.28 10.90 9.47
N LEU A 241 -6.69 11.22 10.62
CA LEU A 241 -7.15 10.73 11.92
C LEU A 241 -8.52 11.33 12.27
N GLU A 242 -8.74 12.62 12.03
CA GLU A 242 -10.07 13.24 12.18
C GLU A 242 -11.10 12.63 11.23
N ALA A 243 -10.70 12.30 9.99
CA ALA A 243 -11.55 11.58 9.03
C ALA A 243 -11.82 10.13 9.43
N GLY A 244 -11.07 9.59 10.39
CA GLY A 244 -11.30 8.29 11.02
C GLY A 244 -10.63 7.11 10.34
N VAL A 245 -9.42 7.22 9.81
CA VAL A 245 -8.67 6.04 9.33
C VAL A 245 -8.45 5.00 10.43
N ASP A 246 -8.42 3.72 10.06
CA ASP A 246 -8.39 2.58 10.99
C ASP A 246 -6.96 2.10 11.31
N ALA A 247 -5.98 2.45 10.46
CA ALA A 247 -4.56 2.15 10.70
C ALA A 247 -3.66 3.18 10.01
N VAL A 248 -2.47 3.41 10.59
CA VAL A 248 -1.40 4.21 9.99
C VAL A 248 -0.09 3.43 10.04
N LEU A 249 0.50 3.20 8.87
CA LEU A 249 1.78 2.52 8.68
C LEU A 249 2.70 3.46 7.88
N THR A 250 3.96 3.54 8.31
CA THR A 250 5.02 4.23 7.56
C THR A 250 5.77 3.27 6.65
N TRP A 251 6.25 3.74 5.50
CA TRP A 251 7.04 2.90 4.58
C TRP A 251 8.51 2.81 4.99
N GLY A 252 8.73 2.25 6.17
CA GLY A 252 10.03 2.16 6.82
C GLY A 252 9.96 2.69 8.25
N VAL A 253 11.05 2.45 9.01
CA VAL A 253 11.15 2.88 10.41
C VAL A 253 12.01 4.13 10.51
N TRP A 254 13.28 4.04 10.11
CA TRP A 254 14.24 5.12 10.18
C TRP A 254 14.77 5.50 8.81
N ASP A 255 15.22 6.74 8.69
CA ASP A 255 15.93 7.23 7.53
C ASP A 255 17.10 6.30 7.24
N THR A 256 17.05 5.75 6.05
CA THR A 256 18.09 4.93 5.47
C THR A 256 18.37 5.54 4.11
N PRO A 257 19.57 5.31 3.56
CA PRO A 257 19.81 5.59 2.15
C PRO A 257 18.97 4.66 1.21
N HIS A 258 17.88 4.05 1.71
CA HIS A 258 17.05 3.13 0.97
C HIS A 258 16.53 3.81 -0.29
N ARG A 259 16.85 3.19 -1.42
CA ARG A 259 16.32 3.49 -2.74
C ARG A 259 14.99 2.76 -2.88
N THR A 260 13.94 3.19 -2.19
CA THR A 260 12.60 2.76 -2.61
C THR A 260 12.21 3.58 -3.84
N ALA A 261 11.42 3.00 -4.74
CA ALA A 261 10.96 3.72 -5.93
C ALA A 261 10.13 4.99 -5.58
N ALA A 262 9.70 5.13 -4.32
CA ALA A 262 8.91 6.24 -3.82
C ALA A 262 9.73 7.43 -3.27
N THR A 263 11.00 7.21 -2.87
CA THR A 263 11.88 8.29 -2.36
C THR A 263 13.09 8.50 -3.30
N PRO A 264 13.00 9.48 -4.23
CA PRO A 264 14.11 9.79 -5.12
C PRO A 264 15.34 10.28 -4.35
N LYS A 265 16.52 10.16 -4.95
CA LYS A 265 17.69 10.91 -4.48
C LYS A 265 17.37 12.41 -4.50
N ALA A 266 17.82 13.12 -3.48
CA ALA A 266 17.78 14.57 -3.47
C ALA A 266 18.51 15.16 -4.67
N SER A 267 17.99 16.27 -5.21
CA SER A 267 18.58 16.96 -6.37
C SER A 267 19.99 17.51 -6.08
N ASP A 268 20.32 17.70 -4.80
CA ASP A 268 21.63 18.12 -4.30
C ASP A 268 22.57 16.93 -3.96
N GLY A 269 22.13 15.69 -4.19
CA GLY A 269 22.90 14.48 -3.90
C GLY A 269 23.01 14.14 -2.40
N LEU A 270 22.36 14.89 -1.52
CA LEU A 270 22.36 14.67 -0.08
C LEU A 270 21.31 13.61 0.33
N ALA A 271 21.46 13.04 1.53
CA ALA A 271 20.47 12.14 2.09
C ALA A 271 19.13 12.86 2.29
N THR A 272 18.04 12.17 1.98
CA THR A 272 16.67 12.58 2.28
C THR A 272 16.30 12.11 3.70
N GLY A 273 15.35 12.80 4.33
CA GLY A 273 14.88 12.45 5.69
C GLY A 273 13.38 12.15 5.76
N PRO A 274 12.84 11.19 4.97
CA PRO A 274 11.40 11.06 4.74
C PRO A 274 10.63 10.36 5.86
N LEU A 275 11.32 9.69 6.78
CA LEU A 275 10.71 8.84 7.81
C LEU A 275 10.74 9.50 9.19
N LEU A 276 10.10 8.84 10.16
CA LEU A 276 9.89 9.36 11.50
C LEU A 276 11.15 9.43 12.34
N PHE A 277 12.12 8.56 12.11
CA PHE A 277 13.36 8.50 12.89
C PHE A 277 14.56 8.75 11.98
N ALA A 278 15.62 9.36 12.49
CA ALA A 278 16.89 9.48 11.78
C ALA A 278 17.64 8.13 11.74
N LYS A 279 18.71 8.06 10.95
CA LYS A 279 19.55 6.86 10.79
C LYS A 279 20.12 6.42 12.13
N ASP A 280 19.61 5.30 12.68
CA ASP A 280 19.88 4.67 14.00
C ASP A 280 18.70 4.69 14.99
N GLY A 281 17.58 5.31 14.64
CA GLY A 281 16.40 5.38 15.49
C GLY A 281 16.32 6.65 16.34
N GLN A 282 17.24 7.61 16.17
CA GLN A 282 17.14 8.92 16.81
C GLN A 282 15.84 9.66 16.45
N ILE A 283 15.25 10.31 17.46
CA ILE A 283 14.06 11.14 17.33
C ILE A 283 14.39 12.40 16.53
N LYS A 284 13.44 12.86 15.70
CA LYS A 284 13.50 14.12 14.94
C LYS A 284 12.18 14.88 15.05
N ASP A 285 12.13 16.07 14.46
CA ASP A 285 10.93 16.92 14.44
C ASP A 285 9.69 16.18 13.93
N ALA A 286 9.85 15.29 12.94
CA ALA A 286 8.75 14.45 12.43
C ALA A 286 8.21 13.49 13.49
N SER A 287 9.05 12.87 14.33
CA SER A 287 8.56 11.98 15.40
C SER A 287 7.72 12.76 16.41
N TRP A 288 8.13 13.97 16.77
CA TRP A 288 7.37 14.85 17.67
C TRP A 288 6.04 15.29 17.06
N ALA A 289 6.03 15.63 15.77
CA ALA A 289 4.82 15.98 15.04
C ALA A 289 3.79 14.82 15.06
N VAL A 290 4.24 13.59 14.81
CA VAL A 290 3.37 12.41 14.89
C VAL A 290 2.85 12.18 16.31
N LEU A 291 3.72 12.27 17.32
CA LEU A 291 3.30 12.11 18.72
C LEU A 291 2.24 13.14 19.13
N HIS A 292 2.30 14.36 18.59
CA HIS A 292 1.29 15.38 18.84
C HIS A 292 -0.03 15.08 18.14
N ALA A 293 0.01 14.64 16.88
CA ALA A 293 -1.19 14.33 16.10
C ALA A 293 -1.96 13.10 16.61
N LEU A 294 -1.29 12.18 17.32
CA LEU A 294 -1.90 10.97 17.89
C LEU A 294 -2.56 11.16 19.28
N ARG A 295 -2.51 12.37 19.85
CA ARG A 295 -3.15 12.70 21.14
C ARG A 295 -4.54 13.25 20.94
#